data_AF-A0A517L2A3-F1
#
_entry.id   AF-A0A517L2A3-F1
#
_cell.length_a   1.000
_cell.length_b   1.000
_cell.length_c   1.000
_cell.angle_alpha   90.00
_cell.angle_beta   90.00
_cell.angle_gamma   90.00
#
_symmetry.space_group_name_H-M   'P 1'
#
loop_
_entity.id
_entity.type
_entity.pdbx_description
1 polymer ?
#
loop_
_entity_poly.entity_id
_entity_poly.type
_entity_poly.pdbx_seq_one_letter_code
_entity_poly.pdbx_strand_id
1 'polypeptide(L)'
;MKLFSILAILTSIVSVSAKQWRLCCCHHKHEECDKVITTEIAYDLAALGAMEISNKQWTRDEGAPYDCRNCYAYAHDKKNLDNGLIGGKEFAHFCKRYDMYSTCWNPKPGFDYRNDDDPEVTGNIST
;
A
#
# COMPACT_ATOMS: atom_id res chain seq x y z
N MET A 1 -51.90 1.93 25.52
CA MET A 1 -51.00 1.47 24.44
C MET A 1 -50.42 2.69 23.72
N LYS A 2 -49.17 3.06 23.99
CA LYS A 2 -48.35 3.89 23.08
C LYS A 2 -46.88 3.48 23.27
N LEU A 3 -46.45 2.53 22.45
CA LEU A 3 -45.05 2.18 22.23
C LEU A 3 -44.46 3.29 21.35
N PHE A 4 -43.58 4.13 21.88
CA PHE A 4 -42.79 5.02 21.05
C PHE A 4 -41.36 4.51 20.93
N SER A 5 -41.13 3.90 19.76
CA SER A 5 -39.94 4.03 18.92
C SER A 5 -38.60 4.08 19.62
N ILE A 6 -38.03 2.89 19.81
CA ILE A 6 -36.59 2.68 19.77
C ILE A 6 -36.15 3.03 18.34
N LEU A 7 -35.85 4.31 18.09
CA LEU A 7 -35.11 4.72 16.89
C LEU A 7 -33.66 4.29 17.15
N ALA A 8 -33.37 3.04 16.79
CA ALA A 8 -32.03 2.56 16.60
C ALA A 8 -31.38 3.45 15.53
N ILE A 9 -30.58 4.43 15.97
CA ILE A 9 -29.63 5.12 15.12
C ILE A 9 -28.55 4.10 14.80
N LEU A 10 -28.85 3.23 13.85
CA LEU A 10 -27.85 2.48 13.10
C LEU A 10 -27.06 3.52 12.29
N THR A 11 -26.10 4.15 12.96
CA THR A 11 -24.99 4.84 12.30
C THR A 11 -24.30 3.79 11.45
N SER A 12 -24.75 3.68 10.21
CA SER A 12 -24.07 2.95 9.16
C SER A 12 -22.71 3.62 9.02
N ILE A 13 -21.70 2.98 9.61
CA ILE A 13 -20.31 3.26 9.30
C ILE A 13 -20.21 2.94 7.81
N VAL A 14 -20.35 3.95 6.97
CA VAL A 14 -19.95 3.87 5.58
C VAL A 14 -18.45 3.62 5.63
N SER A 15 -18.07 2.35 5.59
CA SER A 15 -16.70 1.92 5.36
C SER A 15 -16.29 2.52 4.04
N VAL A 16 -15.67 3.70 4.09
CA VAL A 16 -15.01 4.31 2.95
C VAL A 16 -13.92 3.33 2.56
N SER A 17 -14.25 2.44 1.62
CA SER A 17 -13.34 1.46 1.04
C SER A 17 -12.27 2.26 0.31
N ALA A 18 -11.23 2.63 1.05
CA ALA A 18 -10.03 3.22 0.49
C ALA A 18 -9.41 2.11 -0.37
N LYS A 19 -9.30 2.37 -1.67
CA LYS A 19 -8.69 1.43 -2.60
C LYS A 19 -7.28 1.11 -2.11
N GLN A 20 -7.06 -0.17 -1.81
CA GLN A 20 -5.85 -0.72 -1.23
C GLN A 20 -4.99 -1.34 -2.33
N TRP A 21 -3.67 -1.22 -2.19
CA TRP A 21 -2.70 -1.57 -3.22
C TRP A 21 -1.49 -2.28 -2.65
N ARG A 22 -0.83 -3.13 -3.43
CA ARG A 22 0.39 -3.83 -3.00
C ARG A 22 1.63 -2.96 -3.12
N LEU A 23 1.72 -2.19 -4.21
CA LEU A 23 2.88 -1.37 -4.54
C LEU A 23 2.45 0.05 -4.84
N CYS A 24 3.22 1.02 -4.36
CA CYS A 24 3.04 2.44 -4.66
C CYS A 24 4.39 3.13 -4.90
N CYS A 25 4.39 4.20 -5.68
CA CYS A 25 5.50 5.14 -5.69
C CYS A 25 5.07 6.57 -6.02
N CYS A 26 5.95 7.52 -5.71
CA CYS A 26 5.79 8.92 -6.07
C CYS A 26 6.39 9.19 -7.44
N HIS A 27 5.86 10.16 -8.18
CA HIS A 27 6.39 10.58 -9.47
C HIS A 27 5.97 12.03 -9.78
N HIS A 28 6.73 12.71 -10.63
CA HIS A 28 6.31 13.98 -11.22
C HIS A 28 5.32 13.74 -12.37
N LYS A 29 4.67 14.82 -12.81
CA LYS A 29 3.70 14.75 -13.90
C LYS A 29 4.42 14.31 -15.18
N HIS A 30 4.03 13.16 -15.73
CA HIS A 30 4.61 12.53 -16.93
C HIS A 30 6.03 11.97 -16.76
N GLU A 31 6.52 11.86 -15.54
CA GLU A 31 7.82 11.25 -15.25
C GLU A 31 7.65 9.84 -14.69
N GLU A 32 8.74 9.10 -14.68
CA GLU A 32 8.83 7.80 -14.06
C GLU A 32 8.79 7.91 -12.53
N CYS A 33 8.77 6.74 -11.90
CA CYS A 33 8.82 6.56 -10.47
C CYS A 33 10.05 7.24 -9.85
N ASP A 34 9.84 8.23 -8.97
CA ASP A 34 10.92 8.86 -8.21
C ASP A 34 11.32 7.97 -7.04
N LYS A 35 12.44 7.27 -7.25
CA LYS A 35 13.00 6.37 -6.25
C LYS A 35 13.40 7.09 -4.97
N VAL A 36 13.96 8.31 -5.05
CA VAL A 36 14.54 8.98 -3.88
C VAL A 36 13.42 9.36 -2.92
N ILE A 37 12.39 10.04 -3.42
CA ILE A 37 11.26 10.46 -2.60
C ILE A 37 10.43 9.27 -2.14
N THR A 38 10.24 8.26 -2.99
CA THR A 38 9.54 7.03 -2.58
C THR A 38 10.28 6.31 -1.47
N THR A 39 11.61 6.25 -1.54
CA THR A 39 12.47 5.66 -0.50
C THR A 39 12.40 6.45 0.80
N GLU A 40 12.44 7.78 0.73
CA GLU A 40 12.31 8.67 1.89
C GLU A 40 10.97 8.44 2.61
N ILE A 41 9.85 8.43 1.88
CA ILE A 41 8.53 8.14 2.44
C ILE A 41 8.46 6.73 3.03
N ALA A 42 9.00 5.74 2.31
CA ALA A 42 9.02 4.37 2.80
C ALA A 42 9.81 4.26 4.10
N TYR A 43 10.96 4.93 4.24
CA TYR A 43 11.77 4.90 5.47
C TYR A 43 11.16 5.70 6.62
N ASP A 44 10.57 6.87 6.34
CA ASP A 44 9.83 7.65 7.33
C ASP A 44 8.69 6.83 7.94
N LEU A 45 8.04 5.98 7.12
CA LEU A 45 7.00 5.05 7.55
C LEU A 45 7.55 3.71 8.04
N ALA A 46 8.74 3.31 7.61
CA ALA A 46 9.45 2.11 8.08
C ALA A 46 9.87 2.25 9.54
N ALA A 47 10.08 3.47 10.04
CA ALA A 47 10.28 3.72 11.46
C ALA A 47 9.10 3.22 12.32
N LEU A 48 7.91 3.13 11.73
CA LEU A 48 6.71 2.54 12.34
C LEU A 48 6.54 1.04 12.01
N GLY A 49 7.46 0.48 11.22
CA GLY A 49 7.41 -0.90 10.71
C GLY A 49 6.34 -1.12 9.64
N ALA A 50 5.84 -0.05 9.01
CA ALA A 50 4.67 -0.11 8.13
C ALA A 50 5.01 -0.35 6.65
N MET A 51 6.19 0.08 6.18
CA MET A 51 6.54 0.02 4.75
C MET A 51 8.00 -0.33 4.52
N GLU A 52 8.28 -0.82 3.31
CA GLU A 52 9.62 -1.14 2.81
C GLU A 52 9.69 -0.89 1.29
N ILE A 53 10.91 -0.75 0.75
CA ILE A 53 11.15 -0.66 -0.70
C ILE A 53 11.38 -2.05 -1.26
N SER A 54 10.62 -2.40 -2.30
CA SER A 54 10.79 -3.64 -3.05
C SER A 54 12.14 -3.65 -3.77
N ASN A 55 12.97 -4.66 -3.52
CA ASN A 55 14.30 -4.84 -4.09
C ASN A 55 14.28 -5.44 -5.53
N LYS A 56 13.07 -5.78 -6.00
CA LYS A 56 12.82 -6.40 -7.30
C LYS A 56 12.88 -5.39 -8.42
N GLN A 57 13.24 -5.88 -9.60
CA GLN A 57 12.99 -5.17 -10.86
C GLN A 57 11.55 -5.46 -11.25
N TRP A 58 10.74 -4.42 -11.34
CA TRP A 58 9.37 -4.51 -11.83
C TRP A 58 9.29 -4.04 -13.26
N THR A 59 8.46 -4.70 -14.05
CA THR A 59 8.23 -4.39 -15.46
C THR A 59 6.74 -4.29 -15.77
N ARG A 60 6.40 -3.64 -16.88
CA ARG A 60 5.04 -3.55 -17.42
C ARG A 60 4.42 -4.92 -17.68
N ASP A 61 5.23 -5.91 -18.02
CA ASP A 61 4.79 -7.30 -18.19
C ASP A 61 4.28 -7.92 -16.89
N GLU A 62 4.66 -7.38 -15.74
CA GLU A 62 4.23 -7.81 -14.41
C GLU A 62 3.07 -6.94 -13.87
N GLY A 63 2.66 -5.93 -14.65
CA GLY A 63 1.61 -4.97 -14.29
C GLY A 63 2.13 -3.63 -13.78
N ALA A 64 3.45 -3.41 -13.80
CA ALA A 64 4.04 -2.16 -13.32
C ALA A 64 3.70 -0.98 -14.23
N PRO A 65 3.38 0.20 -13.69
CA PRO A 65 3.22 1.42 -14.47
C PRO A 65 4.53 1.86 -15.15
N TYR A 66 5.66 1.66 -14.44
CA TYR A 66 7.00 2.02 -14.87
C TYR A 66 7.96 0.85 -14.68
N ASP A 67 8.84 0.63 -15.66
CA ASP A 67 9.88 -0.40 -15.58
C ASP A 67 11.00 0.11 -14.68
N CYS A 68 11.09 -0.41 -13.46
CA CYS A 68 11.98 0.17 -12.47
C CYS A 68 12.37 -0.80 -11.34
N ARG A 69 13.60 -0.66 -10.84
CA ARG A 69 14.17 -1.43 -9.73
C ARG A 69 14.34 -0.57 -8.49
N ASN A 70 14.01 -1.13 -7.33
CA ASN A 70 14.20 -0.47 -6.03
C ASN A 70 13.43 0.85 -5.89
N CYS A 71 12.22 0.94 -6.41
CA CYS A 71 11.48 2.21 -6.51
C CYS A 71 10.02 2.14 -6.09
N TYR A 72 9.47 0.94 -5.89
CA TYR A 72 8.13 0.79 -5.36
C TYR A 72 8.18 0.46 -3.88
N ALA A 73 7.40 1.18 -3.09
CA ALA A 73 7.14 0.87 -1.70
C ALA A 73 6.02 -0.17 -1.60
N TYR A 74 6.13 -1.08 -0.64
CA TYR A 74 5.07 -2.01 -0.25
C TYR A 74 4.86 -1.96 1.28
N ALA A 75 3.65 -2.33 1.72
CA ALA A 75 3.36 -2.46 3.14
C ALA A 75 4.06 -3.71 3.69
N HIS A 76 4.87 -3.52 4.73
CA HIS A 76 5.71 -4.56 5.28
C HIS A 76 5.01 -5.20 6.48
N ASP A 77 4.47 -6.40 6.30
CA ASP A 77 3.69 -7.11 7.33
C ASP A 77 4.58 -7.87 8.32
N LYS A 78 5.49 -7.18 9.02
CA LYS A 78 6.42 -7.82 9.98
C LYS A 78 5.72 -8.42 11.21
N LYS A 79 4.44 -8.07 11.46
CA LYS A 79 3.77 -8.32 12.75
C LYS A 79 2.28 -8.72 12.65
N ASN A 80 1.76 -9.03 11.46
CA ASN A 80 0.31 -9.18 11.23
C ASN A 80 -0.50 -7.96 11.71
N LEU A 81 0.12 -6.77 11.70
CA LEU A 81 -0.52 -5.53 12.17
C LEU A 81 -1.25 -4.82 11.05
N ASP A 82 -0.95 -5.19 9.80
CA ASP A 82 -1.57 -4.62 8.61
C ASP A 82 -1.92 -5.75 7.65
N ASN A 83 -2.83 -5.49 6.72
CA ASN A 83 -3.25 -6.46 5.71
C ASN A 83 -2.27 -6.58 4.53
N GLY A 84 -1.05 -6.03 4.68
CA GLY A 84 -0.02 -5.96 3.66
C GLY A 84 -0.43 -5.12 2.45
N LEU A 85 -1.32 -4.14 2.64
CA LEU A 85 -1.77 -3.24 1.57
C LEU A 85 -1.58 -1.77 1.96
N ILE A 86 -1.12 -0.99 1.00
CA ILE A 86 -1.00 0.46 1.10
C ILE A 86 -2.33 1.12 0.76
N GLY A 87 -2.79 2.02 1.62
CA GLY A 87 -3.89 2.93 1.33
C GLY A 87 -3.48 3.97 0.29
N GLY A 88 -4.04 3.91 -0.93
CA GLY A 88 -3.59 4.78 -2.03
C GLY A 88 -3.76 6.28 -1.75
N LYS A 89 -4.81 6.69 -1.02
CA LYS A 89 -5.03 8.09 -0.61
C LYS A 89 -4.00 8.56 0.41
N GLU A 90 -3.60 7.67 1.31
CA GLU A 90 -2.60 7.96 2.33
C GLU A 90 -1.24 8.13 1.67
N PHE A 91 -0.86 7.20 0.79
CA PHE A 91 0.37 7.31 -0.01
C PHE A 91 0.41 8.58 -0.87
N ALA A 92 -0.72 8.93 -1.51
CA ALA A 92 -0.85 10.18 -2.26
C ALA A 92 -0.62 11.41 -1.37
N HIS A 93 -1.12 11.38 -0.13
CA HIS A 93 -0.92 12.47 0.82
C HIS A 93 0.56 12.65 1.20
N PHE A 94 1.32 11.55 1.33
CA PHE A 94 2.77 11.61 1.54
C PHE A 94 3.50 12.21 0.33
N CYS A 95 3.25 11.72 -0.90
CA CYS A 95 3.88 12.26 -2.12
C CYS A 95 3.60 13.75 -2.31
N LYS A 96 2.39 14.21 -1.96
CA LYS A 96 1.98 15.61 -2.10
C LYS A 96 2.84 16.59 -1.29
N ARG A 97 3.50 16.15 -0.20
CA ARG A 97 4.42 17.01 0.58
C ARG A 97 5.63 17.46 -0.23
N TYR A 98 5.97 16.69 -1.28
CA TYR A 98 7.08 16.95 -2.19
C TYR A 98 6.58 17.51 -3.55
N ASP A 99 5.32 17.95 -3.63
CA ASP A 99 4.66 18.37 -4.88
C ASP A 99 4.64 17.28 -5.97
N MET A 100 4.47 16.01 -5.54
CA MET A 100 4.42 14.85 -6.41
C MET A 100 3.06 14.14 -6.40
N TYR A 101 2.84 13.31 -7.42
CA TYR A 101 1.68 12.42 -7.53
C TYR A 101 2.05 11.02 -7.03
N SER A 102 1.06 10.25 -6.60
CA SER A 102 1.26 8.82 -6.36
C SER A 102 0.69 7.98 -7.50
N THR A 103 1.38 6.89 -7.80
CA THR A 103 0.85 5.80 -8.61
C THR A 103 0.93 4.51 -7.79
N CYS A 104 -0.22 3.86 -7.63
CA CYS A 104 -0.34 2.60 -6.90
C CYS A 104 -0.96 1.52 -7.78
N TRP A 105 -0.52 0.28 -7.60
CA TRP A 105 -0.89 -0.85 -8.44
C TRP A 105 -0.74 -2.19 -7.71
N ASN A 106 -1.27 -3.24 -8.33
CA ASN A 106 -1.13 -4.61 -7.86
C ASN A 106 -0.44 -5.41 -8.96
N PRO A 107 0.60 -6.20 -8.63
CA PRO A 107 1.17 -7.14 -9.57
C PRO A 107 0.14 -8.12 -10.12
N LYS A 108 0.44 -8.66 -11.30
CA LYS A 108 -0.32 -9.78 -11.85
C LYS A 108 -0.33 -10.96 -10.86
N PRO A 109 -1.37 -11.81 -10.89
CA PRO A 109 -1.41 -13.00 -10.04
C PRO A 109 -0.15 -13.86 -10.21
N GLY A 110 0.40 -14.36 -9.10
CA GLY A 110 1.60 -15.21 -9.09
C GLY A 110 2.93 -14.47 -8.87
N PHE A 111 2.93 -13.13 -8.84
CA PHE A 111 4.13 -12.35 -8.51
C PHE A 111 4.13 -11.98 -7.02
N ASP A 112 5.14 -12.45 -6.27
CA ASP A 112 5.39 -11.98 -4.91
C ASP A 112 6.03 -10.61 -4.95
N TYR A 113 5.41 -9.65 -4.25
CA TYR A 113 5.86 -8.27 -4.23
C TYR A 113 6.86 -7.95 -3.11
N ARG A 114 6.97 -8.86 -2.13
CA ARG A 114 7.86 -8.75 -0.97
C ARG A 114 9.30 -9.06 -1.36
N ASN A 115 10.24 -8.62 -0.54
CA ASN A 115 11.65 -8.93 -0.74
C ASN A 115 11.91 -10.43 -0.48
N ASP A 116 12.87 -11.04 -1.20
CA ASP A 116 13.13 -12.49 -1.09
C ASP A 116 13.62 -12.92 0.29
N ASP A 117 14.14 -11.99 1.08
CA ASP A 117 14.55 -12.17 2.47
C ASP A 117 13.44 -11.93 3.50
N ASP A 118 12.24 -11.51 3.06
CA ASP A 118 11.09 -11.41 3.95
C ASP A 118 10.63 -12.83 4.33
N PRO A 119 10.55 -13.15 5.64
CA PRO A 119 10.05 -14.45 6.05
C PRO A 119 8.63 -14.61 5.50
N GLU A 120 8.40 -15.70 4.77
CA GLU A 120 7.05 -16.05 4.36
C GLU A 120 6.21 -16.15 5.64
N VAL A 121 5.22 -15.26 5.78
CA VAL A 121 4.24 -15.35 6.85
C VAL A 121 3.47 -16.63 6.59
N THR A 122 4.01 -17.74 7.13
CA THR A 122 3.35 -19.04 7.16
C THR A 122 2.16 -18.88 8.07
N GLY A 123 1.06 -18.43 7.47
CA GLY A 123 -0.24 -18.45 8.09
C GLY A 123 -0.57 -19.91 8.38
N ASN A 124 -0.26 -20.36 9.59
CA ASN A 124 -0.88 -21.54 10.17
C ASN A 124 -2.37 -21.22 10.30
N ILE A 125 -3.11 -21.46 9.23
CA ILE A 125 -4.56 -21.65 9.28
C ILE A 125 -4.74 -23.02 9.94
N SER A 126 -4.63 -23.04 11.26
CA SER A 126 -5.12 -24.16 12.06
C SER A 126 -6.62 -24.23 11.80
N THR A 127 -7.01 -25.23 11.02
CA THR A 127 -8.41 -25.62 10.80
C THR A 127 -8.80 -26.65 11.85
#